data_AF-A0A7J2I269-F1
#
_entry.id   AF-A0A7J2I269-F1
#
_cell.length_a   1.000
_cell.length_b   1.000
_cell.length_c   1.000
_cell.angle_alpha   90.00
_cell.angle_beta   90.00
_cell.angle_gamma   90.00
#
_symmetry.space_group_name_H-M   'P 1'
#
loop_
_entity.id
_entity.type
_entity.pdbx_description
1 polymer ?
#
loop_
_entity_poly.entity_id
_entity_poly.type
_entity_poly.pdbx_seq_one_letter_code
_entity_poly.pdbx_strand_id
1 'polypeptide(L)'
;MPLLEIEENEQKVPNLEFPVSIKLKAHVLNDAINDADIVAESVTFNAEPETFSIRAEGDLSKAHIEIKSDDRTQISSQLTANVKAKYSIEYLKKMMQGSKISEDVEVRFNQDYPLKLDYKVQDKLLLSFILAPRVEND
;
A
#
# COMPACT_ATOMS: atom_id res chain seq x y z
N MET A 1 -4.95 -31.46 -16.69
CA MET A 1 -3.66 -31.03 -16.12
C MET A 1 -3.31 -32.02 -15.01
N PRO A 2 -2.08 -32.57 -14.96
CA PRO A 2 -1.65 -33.37 -13.82
C PRO A 2 -1.59 -32.51 -12.55
N LEU A 3 -1.86 -33.11 -11.39
CA LEU A 3 -1.78 -32.43 -10.11
C LEU A 3 -0.30 -32.39 -9.66
N LEU A 4 0.16 -31.22 -9.24
CA LEU A 4 1.46 -31.05 -8.58
C LEU A 4 1.23 -31.15 -7.08
N GLU A 5 1.98 -32.02 -6.39
CA GLU A 5 2.04 -32.01 -4.92
C GLU A 5 2.93 -30.81 -4.51
N ILE A 6 2.30 -29.80 -3.92
CA ILE A 6 2.98 -28.63 -3.38
C ILE A 6 3.04 -28.82 -1.86
N GLU A 7 4.23 -28.77 -1.26
CA GLU A 7 4.36 -28.74 0.19
C GLU A 7 3.79 -27.41 0.72
N GLU A 8 2.63 -27.47 1.37
CA GLU A 8 2.04 -26.33 2.06
C GLU A 8 2.85 -26.00 3.31
N ASN A 9 3.83 -25.11 3.19
CA ASN A 9 4.34 -24.39 4.34
C ASN A 9 3.30 -23.33 4.72
N GLU A 10 2.39 -23.65 5.66
CA GLU A 10 1.50 -22.67 6.27
C GLU A 10 2.34 -21.59 6.98
N GLN A 11 2.69 -20.52 6.26
CA GLN A 11 3.13 -19.28 6.91
C GLN A 11 1.92 -18.67 7.60
N LYS A 12 1.83 -18.84 8.92
CA LYS A 12 0.89 -18.07 9.72
C LYS A 12 1.19 -16.59 9.54
N VAL A 13 0.25 -15.84 8.98
CA VAL A 13 0.36 -14.38 8.92
C VAL A 13 0.50 -13.89 10.37
N PRO A 14 1.58 -13.20 10.73
CA PRO A 14 1.74 -12.68 12.08
C PRO A 14 0.58 -11.74 12.42
N ASN A 15 0.29 -11.55 13.72
CA ASN A 15 -0.73 -10.59 14.13
C ASN A 15 -0.18 -9.17 13.88
N LEU A 16 -0.50 -8.62 12.70
CA LEU A 16 -0.03 -7.30 12.27
C LEU A 16 -1.01 -6.23 12.74
N GLU A 17 -0.49 -5.20 13.41
CA GLU A 17 -1.27 -4.05 13.88
C GLU A 17 -0.99 -2.82 13.02
N PHE A 18 -2.05 -2.22 12.50
CA PHE A 18 -1.97 -1.07 11.59
C PHE A 18 -2.76 0.10 12.16
N PRO A 19 -2.10 1.11 12.74
CA PRO A 19 -2.77 2.28 13.29
C PRO A 19 -3.31 3.20 12.19
N VAL A 20 -2.76 3.13 10.97
CA VAL A 20 -3.23 3.88 9.81
C VAL A 20 -4.10 2.99 8.93
N SER A 21 -5.28 3.49 8.55
CA SER A 21 -6.12 2.93 7.50
C SER A 21 -6.60 4.04 6.56
N ILE A 22 -6.36 3.84 5.27
CA ILE A 22 -6.81 4.73 4.20
C ILE A 22 -7.66 3.91 3.25
N LYS A 23 -8.91 4.31 3.05
CA LYS A 23 -9.79 3.74 2.01
C LYS A 23 -9.97 4.76 0.91
N LEU A 24 -9.63 4.35 -0.31
CA LEU A 24 -9.69 5.20 -1.49
C LEU A 24 -10.01 4.37 -2.73
N LYS A 25 -10.32 5.05 -3.83
CA LYS A 25 -10.46 4.40 -5.14
C LYS A 25 -9.12 3.82 -5.58
N ALA A 26 -9.11 2.56 -6.00
CA ALA A 26 -7.91 1.84 -6.40
C ALA A 26 -7.17 2.55 -7.54
N HIS A 27 -7.87 3.17 -8.49
CA HIS A 27 -7.23 3.93 -9.58
C HIS A 27 -6.37 5.09 -9.06
N VAL A 28 -6.77 5.77 -7.98
CA VAL A 28 -6.01 6.88 -7.39
C VAL A 28 -4.67 6.40 -6.86
N LEU A 29 -4.67 5.27 -6.14
CA LEU A 29 -3.43 4.63 -5.69
C LEU A 29 -2.59 4.19 -6.89
N ASN A 30 -3.22 3.55 -7.87
CA ASN A 30 -2.54 3.04 -9.05
C ASN A 30 -1.81 4.14 -9.82
N ASP A 31 -2.50 5.25 -10.10
CA ASP A 31 -1.96 6.38 -10.84
C ASP A 31 -0.77 7.00 -10.07
N ALA A 32 -0.90 7.19 -8.75
CA ALA A 32 0.17 7.70 -7.92
C ALA A 32 1.43 6.80 -7.90
N ILE A 33 1.26 5.47 -7.91
CA ILE A 33 2.39 4.53 -8.00
C ILE A 33 3.02 4.54 -9.39
N ASN A 34 2.22 4.64 -10.46
CA ASN A 34 2.74 4.76 -11.83
C ASN A 34 3.51 6.06 -12.05
N ASP A 35 3.03 7.17 -11.49
CA ASP A 35 3.74 8.46 -11.54
C ASP A 35 5.08 8.38 -10.78
N ALA A 36 5.09 7.71 -9.63
CA ALA A 36 6.30 7.50 -8.84
C ALA A 36 7.32 6.56 -9.50
N ASP A 37 6.86 5.55 -10.26
CA ASP A 37 7.70 4.58 -10.99
C ASP A 37 8.61 5.24 -12.03
N ILE A 38 8.21 6.39 -12.56
CA ILE A 38 9.02 7.19 -13.49
C ILE A 38 10.23 7.81 -12.79
N VAL A 39 10.15 8.00 -11.47
CA VAL A 39 11.11 8.78 -10.67
C VAL A 39 12.07 7.91 -9.86
N ALA A 40 11.58 6.83 -9.24
CA ALA A 40 12.36 6.03 -8.29
C ALA A 40 11.98 4.55 -8.32
N GLU A 41 12.74 3.70 -7.62
CA GLU A 41 12.41 2.28 -7.43
C GLU A 41 11.54 2.01 -6.17
N SER A 42 11.42 3.01 -5.31
CA SER A 42 10.67 2.92 -4.06
C SER A 42 9.93 4.21 -3.75
N VAL A 43 8.82 4.06 -3.05
CA VAL A 43 8.01 5.17 -2.55
C VAL A 43 7.98 5.18 -1.04
N THR A 44 7.94 6.38 -0.47
CA THR A 44 7.60 6.59 0.93
C THR A 44 6.13 6.93 1.02
N PHE A 45 5.38 6.10 1.75
CA PHE A 45 4.01 6.38 2.17
C PHE A 45 4.07 7.18 3.47
N ASN A 46 3.27 8.24 3.54
CA ASN A 46 3.23 9.17 4.67
C ASN A 46 1.78 9.47 5.02
N ALA A 47 1.37 9.19 6.25
CA ALA A 47 0.04 9.49 6.74
C ALA A 47 0.12 10.53 7.86
N GLU A 48 -0.63 11.61 7.66
CA GLU A 48 -0.88 12.71 8.59
C GLU A 48 -2.40 12.81 8.81
N PRO A 49 -2.87 13.57 9.82
CA PRO A 49 -4.30 13.82 9.98
C PRO A 49 -4.92 14.32 8.67
N GLU A 50 -5.93 13.60 8.18
CA GLU A 50 -6.68 13.90 6.95
C GLU A 50 -5.86 13.91 5.65
N THR A 51 -4.59 13.51 5.67
CA THR A 51 -3.70 13.58 4.50
C THR A 51 -2.85 12.32 4.35
N PHE A 52 -2.91 11.73 3.16
CA PHE A 52 -2.03 10.65 2.75
C PHE A 52 -1.16 11.15 1.60
N SER A 53 0.15 10.93 1.67
CA SER A 53 1.04 11.29 0.57
C SER A 53 1.99 10.18 0.19
N ILE A 54 2.33 10.17 -1.10
CA ILE A 54 3.26 9.24 -1.73
C ILE A 54 4.40 10.09 -2.27
N ARG A 55 5.63 9.75 -1.84
CA ARG A 55 6.84 10.46 -2.23
C ARG A 55 7.81 9.50 -2.91
N ALA A 56 8.33 9.90 -4.06
CA ALA A 56 9.43 9.22 -4.74
C ALA A 56 10.59 10.19 -4.93
N GLU A 57 11.79 9.72 -4.67
CA GLU A 57 13.02 10.48 -4.82
C GLU A 57 14.03 9.61 -5.56
N GLY A 58 14.39 10.04 -6.77
CA GLY A 58 15.48 9.49 -7.56
C GLY A 58 16.65 10.49 -7.65
N ASP A 59 17.70 10.13 -8.37
CA ASP A 59 18.95 10.89 -8.39
C ASP A 59 18.80 12.34 -8.89
N LEU A 60 17.89 12.56 -9.85
CA LEU A 60 17.73 13.85 -10.54
C LEU A 60 16.31 14.43 -10.45
N SER A 61 15.36 13.69 -9.89
CA SER A 61 13.95 14.11 -9.87
C SER A 61 13.21 13.61 -8.64
N LYS A 62 12.10 14.28 -8.32
CA LYS A 62 11.23 13.95 -7.19
C LYS A 62 9.78 14.00 -7.65
N ALA A 63 8.95 13.11 -7.12
CA ALA A 63 7.50 13.16 -7.23
C ALA A 63 6.87 13.23 -5.84
N HIS A 64 5.84 14.06 -5.71
CA HIS A 64 5.06 14.18 -4.49
C HIS A 64 3.58 14.24 -4.86
N ILE A 65 2.85 13.20 -4.47
CA ILE A 65 1.42 13.09 -4.66
C ILE A 65 0.78 13.23 -3.28
N GLU A 66 -0.15 14.17 -3.14
CA GLU A 66 -0.91 14.41 -1.92
C GLU A 66 -2.39 14.07 -2.16
N ILE A 67 -2.95 13.24 -1.29
CA ILE A 67 -4.33 12.78 -1.32
C ILE A 67 -4.96 13.19 0.02
N LYS A 68 -5.94 14.09 -0.06
CA LYS A 68 -6.66 14.59 1.12
C LYS A 68 -7.91 13.74 1.38
N SER A 69 -8.32 13.69 2.64
CA SER A 69 -9.60 13.12 3.00
C SER A 69 -10.74 13.89 2.33
N ASP A 70 -11.67 13.16 1.72
CA ASP A 70 -12.87 13.69 1.09
C ASP A 70 -13.98 12.64 1.14
N ASP A 71 -15.11 12.88 0.47
CA ASP A 71 -16.24 11.94 0.44
C ASP A 71 -15.89 10.56 -0.16
N ARG A 72 -14.80 10.48 -0.93
CA ARG A 72 -14.34 9.27 -1.64
C ARG A 72 -13.06 8.68 -1.03
N THR A 73 -12.43 9.40 -0.10
CA THR A 73 -11.16 9.04 0.52
C THR A 73 -11.26 9.20 2.02
N GLN A 74 -11.32 8.07 2.74
CA GLN A 74 -11.38 8.06 4.19
C GLN A 74 -10.00 7.77 4.75
N ILE A 75 -9.46 8.71 5.52
CA ILE A 75 -8.14 8.60 6.16
C ILE A 75 -8.33 8.55 7.66
N SER A 76 -7.87 7.48 8.29
CA SER A 76 -7.92 7.30 9.75
C SER A 76 -6.53 6.94 10.27
N SER A 77 -6.11 7.61 11.33
CA SER A 77 -4.91 7.28 12.09
C SER A 77 -5.25 7.25 13.58
N GLN A 78 -4.86 6.18 14.26
CA GLN A 78 -4.95 6.06 15.71
C GLN A 78 -3.79 6.77 16.44
N LEU A 79 -2.81 7.27 15.69
CA LEU A 79 -1.64 7.97 16.20
C LEU A 79 -1.75 9.47 15.93
N THR A 80 -1.29 10.28 16.88
CA THR A 80 -1.16 11.73 16.73
C THR A 80 0.08 12.15 15.94
N ALA A 81 1.06 11.25 15.81
CA ALA A 81 2.28 11.46 15.06
C ALA A 81 2.11 11.07 13.58
N ASN A 82 2.93 11.71 12.73
CA ASN A 82 3.06 11.32 11.32
C ASN A 82 3.68 9.91 11.22
N VAL A 83 3.10 9.06 10.38
CA VAL A 83 3.51 7.68 10.16
C VAL A 83 4.09 7.53 8.75
N LYS A 84 5.31 7.01 8.65
CA LYS A 84 6.02 6.84 7.38
C LYS A 84 6.56 5.42 7.21
N ALA A 85 6.51 4.92 5.99
CA ALA A 85 7.20 3.69 5.63
C ALA A 85 7.53 3.67 4.14
N LYS A 86 8.64 3.00 3.79
CA LYS A 86 9.15 2.93 2.42
C LYS A 86 8.88 1.56 1.82
N TYR A 87 8.44 1.52 0.57
CA TYR A 87 8.05 0.28 -0.12
C TYR A 87 8.60 0.24 -1.54
N SER A 88 8.89 -0.96 -2.04
CA SER A 88 9.34 -1.17 -3.43
C SER A 88 8.18 -1.01 -4.41
N ILE A 89 8.36 -0.17 -5.44
CA ILE A 89 7.36 0.08 -6.48
C ILE A 89 7.11 -1.17 -7.31
N GLU A 90 8.14 -1.99 -7.56
CA GLU A 90 8.02 -3.23 -8.33
C GLU A 90 6.94 -4.15 -7.75
N TYR A 91 6.91 -4.30 -6.42
CA TYR A 91 5.90 -5.12 -5.75
C TYR A 91 4.54 -4.42 -5.71
N LEU A 92 4.51 -3.11 -5.46
CA LEU A 92 3.26 -2.34 -5.48
C LEU A 92 2.55 -2.46 -6.84
N LYS A 93 3.27 -2.37 -7.96
CA LYS A 93 2.71 -2.55 -9.32
C LYS A 93 2.08 -3.91 -9.53
N LYS A 94 2.64 -4.97 -8.93
CA LYS A 94 2.04 -6.32 -8.95
C LYS A 94 0.76 -6.36 -8.12
N MET A 95 0.76 -5.73 -6.94
CA MET A 95 -0.38 -5.70 -6.03
C MET A 95 -1.54 -4.82 -6.53
N MET A 96 -1.26 -3.78 -7.31
CA MET A 96 -2.26 -2.92 -7.97
C MET A 96 -3.18 -3.69 -8.93
N GLN A 97 -2.77 -4.89 -9.38
CA GLN A 97 -3.65 -5.76 -10.18
C GLN A 97 -4.92 -6.17 -9.41
N GLY A 98 -4.95 -6.05 -8.08
CA GLY A 98 -6.16 -6.20 -7.27
C GLY A 98 -7.29 -5.23 -7.64
N SER A 99 -6.97 -4.11 -8.30
CA SER A 99 -7.97 -3.17 -8.84
C SER A 99 -8.91 -3.78 -9.90
N LYS A 100 -8.54 -4.92 -10.50
CA LYS A 100 -9.42 -5.69 -11.39
C LYS A 100 -10.55 -6.40 -10.65
N ILE A 101 -10.43 -6.54 -9.33
CA ILE A 101 -11.36 -7.25 -8.46
C ILE A 101 -12.27 -6.26 -7.73
N SER A 102 -11.72 -5.13 -7.27
CA SER A 102 -12.44 -4.10 -6.52
C SER A 102 -12.05 -2.70 -6.99
N GLU A 103 -13.05 -1.81 -7.13
CA GLU A 103 -12.82 -0.39 -7.42
C GLU A 103 -12.19 0.37 -6.25
N ASP A 104 -12.34 -0.17 -5.03
CA ASP A 104 -11.81 0.41 -3.80
C ASP A 104 -10.66 -0.44 -3.25
N VAL A 105 -9.69 0.22 -2.62
CA VAL A 105 -8.58 -0.40 -1.90
C VAL A 105 -8.48 0.18 -0.51
N GLU A 106 -8.21 -0.69 0.48
CA GLU A 106 -7.85 -0.27 1.83
C GLU A 106 -6.34 -0.46 2.04
N VAL A 107 -5.65 0.65 2.28
CA VAL A 107 -4.21 0.76 2.51
C VAL A 107 -3.99 0.87 4.02
N ARG A 108 -3.25 -0.07 4.60
CA ARG A 108 -2.94 -0.10 6.03
C ARG A 108 -1.46 -0.28 6.28
N PHE A 109 -0.87 0.58 7.09
CA PHE A 109 0.55 0.51 7.40
C PHE A 109 0.86 1.13 8.76
N ASN A 110 2.12 1.02 9.18
CA ASN A 110 2.69 1.65 10.36
C ASN A 110 4.12 2.13 10.06
N GLN A 111 4.75 2.81 11.01
CA GLN A 111 6.11 3.32 10.90
C GLN A 111 7.10 2.18 10.61
N ASP A 112 7.78 2.26 9.47
CA ASP A 112 8.78 1.27 9.02
C ASP A 112 8.30 -0.19 9.16
N TYR A 113 7.02 -0.41 8.86
CA TYR A 113 6.31 -1.65 9.10
C TYR A 113 5.71 -2.21 7.80
N PRO A 114 5.32 -3.49 7.74
CA PRO A 114 4.62 -4.01 6.57
C PRO A 114 3.42 -3.14 6.16
N LEU A 115 3.20 -3.10 4.85
CA LEU A 115 1.98 -2.58 4.23
C LEU A 115 1.01 -3.74 4.03
N LYS A 116 -0.27 -3.49 4.27
CA LYS A 116 -1.38 -4.34 3.89
C LYS A 116 -2.30 -3.63 2.91
N LEU A 117 -2.56 -4.25 1.76
CA LEU A 117 -3.53 -3.79 0.77
C LEU A 117 -4.67 -4.78 0.69
N ASP A 118 -5.90 -4.32 0.93
CA ASP A 118 -7.11 -5.12 0.83
C ASP A 118 -7.99 -4.65 -0.33
N TYR A 119 -8.35 -5.56 -1.21
CA TYR A 119 -9.35 -5.39 -2.26
C TYR A 119 -10.54 -6.29 -1.93
N LYS A 120 -11.69 -5.69 -1.62
CA LYS A 120 -12.86 -6.42 -1.11
C LYS A 120 -14.05 -6.30 -2.05
N VAL A 121 -14.58 -7.44 -2.46
CA VAL A 121 -15.91 -7.54 -3.08
C VAL A 121 -16.87 -8.02 -2.01
N GLN A 122 -17.84 -7.17 -1.66
CA GLN A 122 -18.81 -7.46 -0.61
C GLN A 122 -19.45 -8.85 -0.80
N ASP A 123 -19.45 -9.62 0.29
CA ASP A 123 -20.02 -10.97 0.40
C ASP A 123 -19.51 -12.00 -0.63
N LYS A 124 -18.35 -11.74 -1.25
CA LYS A 124 -17.78 -12.62 -2.28
C LYS A 124 -16.31 -12.94 -2.07
N LEU A 125 -15.46 -11.93 -1.93
CA LEU A 125 -14.01 -12.13 -1.97
C LEU A 125 -13.27 -11.03 -1.20
N LEU A 126 -12.19 -11.42 -0.52
CA LEU A 126 -11.17 -10.53 0.00
C LEU A 126 -9.81 -10.97 -0.56
N LEU A 127 -9.16 -10.09 -1.31
CA LEU A 127 -7.77 -10.26 -1.71
C LEU A 127 -6.89 -9.33 -0.86
N SER A 128 -6.01 -9.93 -0.06
CA SER A 128 -5.07 -9.20 0.80
C SER A 128 -3.64 -9.44 0.32
N PHE A 129 -2.87 -8.35 0.24
CA PHE A 129 -1.42 -8.41 0.04
C PHE A 129 -0.70 -7.89 1.27
N ILE A 130 0.44 -8.48 1.61
CA ILE A 130 1.37 -7.98 2.62
C ILE A 130 2.69 -7.68 1.94
N LEU A 131 3.23 -6.48 2.15
CA LEU A 131 4.52 -6.06 1.61
C LEU A 131 5.42 -5.59 2.74
N ALA A 132 6.57 -6.24 2.89
CA ALA A 132 7.59 -5.79 3.84
C ALA A 132 8.12 -4.39 3.45
N PRO A 133 8.46 -3.54 4.43
CA PRO A 133 9.08 -2.25 4.15
C PRO A 133 10.50 -2.45 3.60
N ARG A 134 10.96 -1.49 2.80
CA ARG A 134 12.40 -1.36 2.50
C ARG A 134 13.07 -0.74 3.71
N VAL A 135 14.09 -1.41 4.24
CA VAL A 135 14.97 -0.86 5.27
C VAL A 135 15.98 0.04 4.58
N GLU A 136 16.15 1.27 5.05
CA GLU A 136 17.32 2.07 4.67
C GLU A 136 18.52 1.44 5.39
N ASN A 137 19.41 0.80 4.63
CA ASN A 137 20.73 0.50 5.16
C ASN A 137 21.48 1.82 5.16
N ASP A 138 21.69 2.40 6.35
CA ASP A 138 22.69 3.45 6.56
C ASP A 138 24.09 2.99 6.11
#